data_AF-A0A8J4EF22-F1
#
_entry.id   AF-A0A8J4EF22-F1
#
_cell.length_a   1.000
_cell.length_b   1.000
_cell.length_c   1.000
_cell.angle_alpha   90.00
_cell.angle_beta   90.00
_cell.angle_gamma   90.00
#
_symmetry.space_group_name_H-M   'P 1'
#
loop_
_entity.id
_entity.type
_entity.pdbx_description
1 polymer ?
#
loop_
_entity_poly.entity_id
_entity_poly.type
_entity_poly.pdbx_seq_one_letter_code
_entity_poly.pdbx_strand_id
1 'polypeptide(L)' 'MLCSLIDGLSGPTTRARIWRGLTQENAVDKTREQHNAIVDAIAARQPEIARSWATVHVAGVEEWLRGAL' A
#
# COMPACT_ATOMS: atom_id res chain seq x y z
N MET A 1 2.76 -7.14 -18.21
CA MET A 1 1.33 -6.76 -18.27
C MET A 1 0.76 -6.30 -16.91
N LEU A 2 1.36 -6.65 -15.76
CA LEU A 2 1.01 -6.07 -14.46
C LEU A 2 1.61 -4.66 -14.23
N CYS A 3 2.84 -4.41 -14.71
CA CYS A 3 3.54 -3.13 -14.51
C CYS A 3 2.78 -1.92 -15.09
N SER A 4 2.18 -2.05 -16.28
CA SER A 4 1.45 -0.95 -16.93
C SER A 4 0.15 -0.56 -16.20
N LEU A 5 -0.48 -1.51 -15.52
CA LEU A 5 -1.64 -1.28 -14.64
C LEU A 5 -1.21 -0.58 -13.35
N ILE A 6 -0.06 -0.99 -12.80
CA ILE A 6 0.56 -0.34 -11.65
C ILE A 6 1.01 1.09 -12.01
N ASP A 7 1.57 1.34 -13.20
CA ASP A 7 2.00 2.67 -13.64
C ASP A 7 0.81 3.63 -13.81
N GLY A 8 -0.29 3.16 -14.41
CA GLY A 8 -1.52 3.95 -14.55
C GLY A 8 -2.19 4.29 -13.22
N LEU A 9 -2.12 3.38 -12.24
CA LEU A 9 -2.63 3.60 -10.87
C LEU A 9 -1.63 4.35 -9.97
N SER A 10 -0.34 4.34 -10.30
CA SER A 10 0.75 4.89 -9.46
C SER A 10 0.71 6.41 -9.36
N GLY A 11 0.33 7.14 -10.40
CA GLY A 11 0.23 8.60 -10.36
C GLY A 11 -0.77 9.12 -9.31
N PRO A 12 -2.05 8.68 -9.37
CA PRO A 12 -3.06 9.01 -8.37
C PRO A 12 -2.74 8.48 -6.97
N THR A 13 -2.28 7.22 -6.84
CA THR A 13 -1.97 6.64 -5.51
C THR A 13 -0.71 7.22 -4.86
N THR A 14 0.25 7.73 -5.63
CA THR A 14 1.45 8.38 -5.08
C THR A 14 1.12 9.75 -4.49
N ARG A 15 0.33 10.58 -5.19
CA ARG A 15 -0.15 11.85 -4.62
C ARG A 15 -1.02 11.64 -3.39
N ALA A 16 -1.91 10.64 -3.43
CA ALA A 16 -2.70 10.21 -2.28
C ALA A 16 -1.79 9.83 -1.09
N ARG A 17 -0.73 9.04 -1.31
CA ARG A 17 0.25 8.69 -0.27
C ARG A 17 1.00 9.90 0.31
N ILE A 18 1.40 10.87 -0.51
CA ILE A 18 2.07 12.10 -0.04
C ILE A 18 1.11 12.93 0.81
N TRP A 19 -0.12 13.16 0.34
CA TRP A 19 -1.12 13.91 1.10
C TRP A 19 -1.49 13.18 2.41
N ARG A 20 -1.58 11.85 2.39
CA ARG A 20 -1.76 11.02 3.58
C ARG A 20 -0.61 11.17 4.57
N GLY A 21 0.63 11.13 4.10
CA GLY A 21 1.81 11.33 4.95
C GLY A 21 1.86 12.69 5.63
N LEU A 22 1.27 13.72 5.02
CA LEU A 22 1.16 15.07 5.58
C LEU A 22 -0.02 15.25 6.55
N THR A 23 -1.08 14.46 6.39
CA THR A 23 -2.36 14.64 7.12
C THR A 23 -2.61 13.59 8.20
N GLN A 24 -2.00 12.40 8.09
CA GLN A 24 -2.14 11.31 9.03
C GLN A 24 -0.79 10.98 9.67
N GLU A 25 -0.70 11.20 10.97
CA GLU A 25 0.46 10.84 11.78
C GLU A 25 0.74 9.33 11.69
N ASN A 26 2.02 8.94 11.62
CA ASN A 26 2.49 7.55 11.47
C ASN A 26 2.04 6.81 10.19
N ALA A 27 1.46 7.51 9.21
CA ALA A 27 1.02 6.87 7.96
C ALA A 27 2.17 6.23 7.17
N VAL A 28 3.33 6.88 7.18
CA VAL A 28 4.55 6.41 6.47
C VAL A 28 5.09 5.14 7.12
N ASP A 29 5.22 5.12 8.45
CA ASP A 29 5.76 3.96 9.17
C ASP A 29 4.88 2.74 9.00
N LYS A 30 3.56 2.90 9.12
CA LYS A 30 2.59 1.82 8.87
C LYS A 30 2.66 1.29 7.44
N THR A 31 2.84 2.17 6.45
CA THR A 31 3.02 1.76 5.05
C THR A 31 4.33 0.97 4.87
N ARG A 32 5.42 1.38 5.52
CA ARG A 32 6.70 0.66 5.46
C ARG A 32 6.62 -0.71 6.11
N GLU A 33 6.00 -0.83 7.29
CA GLU A 33 5.78 -2.13 7.94
C GLU A 33 5.01 -3.10 7.04
N GLN A 34 3.91 -2.64 6.43
CA GLN A 34 3.12 -3.46 5.52
C GLN A 34 3.93 -3.89 4.29
N HIS A 35 4.74 -2.99 3.71
CA HIS A 35 5.60 -3.33 2.58
C HIS A 35 6.67 -4.36 2.96
N ASN A 36 7.31 -4.20 4.11
CA ASN A 36 8.28 -5.18 4.60
C ASN A 36 7.63 -6.55 4.80
N ALA A 37 6.44 -6.61 5.39
CA ALA A 37 5.73 -7.87 5.58
C ALA A 37 5.37 -8.59 4.26
N ILE A 38 5.06 -7.84 3.20
CA ILE A 38 4.88 -8.41 1.85
C ILE A 38 6.20 -8.98 1.33
N VAL A 39 7.30 -8.23 1.44
CA VAL A 39 8.63 -8.66 0.98
C VAL A 39 9.09 -9.91 1.72
N ASP A 40 8.92 -9.94 3.04
CA ASP A 40 9.30 -11.08 3.89
C ASP A 40 8.51 -12.34 3.52
N ALA A 41 7.20 -12.20 3.27
CA ALA A 41 6.36 -13.32 2.85
C ALA A 41 6.74 -13.83 1.44
N ILE A 42 7.11 -12.94 0.52
CA ILE A 42 7.61 -13.33 -0.81
C ILE A 42 8.95 -14.06 -0.67
N ALA A 43 9.88 -13.54 0.14
CA ALA A 43 11.18 -14.15 0.38
C ALA A 43 11.04 -15.56 1.01
N ALA A 44 10.09 -15.73 1.92
CA ALA A 44 9.73 -17.01 2.52
C ALA A 44 8.93 -17.95 1.60
N ARG A 45 8.61 -17.53 0.37
CA ARG A 45 7.77 -18.25 -0.60
C ARG A 45 6.38 -18.61 -0.06
N GLN A 46 5.76 -17.68 0.66
CA GLN A 46 4.43 -17.81 1.26
C GLN A 46 3.41 -16.94 0.49
N PRO A 47 2.88 -17.42 -0.65
CA PRO A 47 2.05 -16.59 -1.55
C PRO A 47 0.75 -16.10 -0.91
N GLU A 48 0.11 -16.93 -0.09
CA GLU A 48 -1.15 -16.56 0.59
C GLU A 48 -0.93 -15.47 1.64
N ILE A 49 0.21 -15.50 2.33
CA ILE A 49 0.58 -14.49 3.33
C ILE A 49 0.93 -13.18 2.64
N ALA A 50 1.71 -13.23 1.55
CA ALA A 50 2.00 -12.06 0.73
C ALA A 50 0.72 -11.42 0.18
N ARG A 51 -0.23 -12.22 -0.33
CA ARG A 51 -1.53 -11.72 -0.80
C ARG A 51 -2.32 -11.06 0.31
N SER A 52 -2.35 -11.67 1.50
CA SER A 52 -3.09 -11.13 2.64
C SER A 52 -2.56 -9.76 3.06
N TRP A 53 -1.24 -9.60 3.14
CA TRP A 53 -0.60 -8.31 3.42
C TRP A 53 -0.83 -7.27 2.31
N ALA A 54 -0.81 -7.69 1.05
CA ALA A 54 -1.13 -6.82 -0.08
C ALA A 54 -2.58 -6.29 0.01
N THR A 55 -3.54 -7.14 0.38
CA THR A 55 -4.94 -6.72 0.61
C THR A 55 -5.04 -5.70 1.74
N VAL A 56 -4.39 -5.94 2.87
CA VAL A 56 -4.36 -5.00 4.01
C VAL A 56 -3.76 -3.65 3.58
N HIS A 57 -2.70 -3.68 2.78
CA HIS A 57 -2.05 -2.48 2.26
C HIS A 57 -3.00 -1.64 1.39
N VAL A 58 -3.67 -2.26 0.42
CA VAL A 58 -4.61 -1.58 -0.49
C VAL A 58 -5.81 -1.03 0.28
N ALA A 59 -6.45 -1.86 1.12
CA ALA A 59 -7.61 -1.44 1.90
C ALA A 59 -7.30 -0.25 2.81
N GLY A 60 -6.11 -0.19 3.39
CA GLY A 60 -5.67 0.95 4.21
C GLY A 60 -5.55 2.26 3.43
N VAL A 61 -5.17 2.20 2.16
CA VAL A 61 -5.13 3.38 1.27
C VAL A 61 -6.53 3.80 0.85
N GLU A 62 -7.39 2.83 0.51
CA GLU A 62 -8.79 3.07 0.14
C GLU A 62 -9.60 3.71 1.26
N GLU A 63 -9.45 3.22 2.50
CA GLU A 63 -10.16 3.77 3.66
C GLU A 63 -9.76 5.21 3.94
N TRP A 64 -8.46 5.52 3.86
CA TRP A 64 -7.99 6.89 4.02
C TRP A 64 -8.53 7.80 2.90
N LEU A 65 -8.54 7.33 1.65
CA LEU A 65 -9.10 8.10 0.53
C LEU A 65 -10.58 8.43 0.74
N ARG A 66 -11.35 7.49 1.30
CA ARG A 66 -12.78 7.68 1.60
C ARG A 66 -13.03 8.78 2.64
N GLY A 67 -12.14 8.92 3.63
CA GLY A 67 -12.23 9.96 4.65
C GLY A 67 -11.64 11.31 4.26
N ALA A 68 -10.87 11.38 3.17
CA ALA A 68 -10.22 12.60 2.68
C ALA A 68 -11.00 13.33 1.56
N LEU A 69 -12.04 12.69 1.01
CA LEU A 69 -13.01 13.25 0.07
C LEU A 69 -14.23 13.79 0.83
#